data_AF-A0A4Q9JT56-F1
#
_entry.id   AF-A0A4Q9JT56-F1
#
_cell.length_a   1.000
_cell.length_b   1.000
_cell.length_c   1.000
_cell.angle_alpha   90.00
_cell.angle_beta   90.00
_cell.angle_gamma   90.00
#
_symmetry.space_group_name_H-M   'P 1'
#
loop_
_entity.id
_entity.type
_entity.pdbx_description
1 polymer ?
#
loop_
_entity_poly.entity_id
_entity_poly.type
_entity_poly.pdbx_seq_one_letter_code
_entity_poly.pdbx_strand_id
1 'polypeptide(L)'
;MLKKAILFFLMGFVLLQANSLDKCNNIAVISKLKKQIPKEISKNLHELFVPEVDYEEFEKKLKEIYGETIYSDIVKIDSISNFSIILDSCMAMINATFQEKKGLWSIAYKVSNLNQVEIIDITYLNGDFNEYF
;
A
#
# COMPACT_ATOMS: atom_id res chain seq x y z
N MET A 1 -59.71 -7.38 9.71
CA MET A 1 -58.74 -7.97 8.76
C MET A 1 -57.32 -7.61 9.20
N LEU A 2 -56.82 -8.22 10.27
CA LEU A 2 -55.53 -7.84 10.90
C LEU A 2 -54.73 -9.10 11.31
N LYS A 3 -54.51 -10.03 10.37
CA LYS A 3 -53.79 -11.29 10.65
C LYS A 3 -52.80 -11.75 9.56
N LYS A 4 -52.38 -10.87 8.64
CA LYS A 4 -51.49 -11.29 7.53
C LYS A 4 -50.32 -10.34 7.24
N ALA A 5 -49.86 -9.56 8.21
CA ALA A 5 -48.74 -8.61 8.01
C ALA A 5 -47.50 -8.92 8.84
N ILE A 6 -47.32 -10.16 9.31
CA ILE A 6 -46.10 -10.59 10.01
C ILE A 6 -45.54 -11.80 9.27
N LEU A 7 -45.07 -11.58 8.04
CA LEU A 7 -44.37 -12.64 7.30
C LEU A 7 -43.31 -12.12 6.31
N PHE A 8 -42.72 -10.96 6.60
CA PHE A 8 -41.60 -10.43 5.78
C PHE A 8 -40.38 -9.95 6.58
N PHE A 9 -40.33 -10.15 7.90
CA PHE A 9 -39.16 -9.79 8.72
C PHE A 9 -38.15 -10.93 8.92
N LEU A 10 -38.28 -12.02 8.15
CA LEU A 10 -37.36 -13.16 8.15
C LEU A 10 -36.76 -13.41 6.75
N MET A 11 -36.65 -12.37 5.91
CA MET A 11 -35.62 -12.39 4.88
C MET A 11 -34.31 -12.06 5.58
N GLY A 12 -33.61 -13.13 5.92
CA GLY A 12 -32.34 -13.10 6.61
C GLY A 12 -31.46 -11.98 6.07
N PHE A 13 -30.97 -11.17 7.00
CA PHE A 13 -29.61 -10.68 6.92
C PHE A 13 -28.71 -11.90 6.71
N VAL A 14 -28.57 -12.33 5.46
CA VAL A 14 -27.35 -12.95 4.99
C VAL A 14 -26.34 -11.83 5.19
N LEU A 15 -25.68 -11.85 6.34
CA LEU A 15 -24.39 -11.23 6.50
C LEU A 15 -23.58 -11.80 5.35
N LEU A 16 -23.50 -11.06 4.25
CA LEU A 16 -22.45 -11.19 3.27
C LEU A 16 -21.18 -11.09 4.10
N GLN A 17 -20.65 -12.24 4.51
CA GLN A 17 -19.27 -12.33 4.93
C GLN A 17 -18.49 -12.02 3.67
N ALA A 18 -18.34 -10.72 3.38
CA ALA A 18 -17.37 -10.22 2.43
C ALA A 18 -16.09 -10.98 2.74
N ASN A 19 -15.49 -11.56 1.70
CA ASN A 19 -14.33 -12.40 1.88
C ASN A 19 -13.34 -11.57 2.70
N SER A 20 -12.78 -12.12 3.79
CA SER A 20 -11.94 -11.30 4.67
C SER A 20 -10.77 -10.66 3.90
N LEU A 21 -10.41 -11.26 2.75
CA LEU A 21 -9.43 -10.76 1.78
C LEU A 21 -9.91 -9.53 1.00
N ASP A 22 -11.22 -9.39 0.77
CA ASP A 22 -11.84 -8.22 0.13
C ASP A 22 -11.56 -6.94 0.93
N LYS A 23 -11.34 -7.07 2.25
CA LYS A 23 -10.91 -5.97 3.11
C LYS A 23 -9.50 -5.49 2.75
N CYS A 24 -8.62 -6.39 2.32
CA CYS A 24 -7.22 -6.09 2.01
C CYS A 24 -7.05 -5.56 0.57
N ASN A 25 -7.73 -6.15 -0.41
CA ASN A 25 -7.56 -5.82 -1.84
C ASN A 25 -8.62 -4.85 -2.39
N ASN A 26 -9.38 -4.20 -1.52
CA ASN A 26 -10.41 -3.24 -1.92
C ASN A 26 -9.83 -2.07 -2.73
N ILE A 27 -10.57 -1.57 -3.73
CA ILE A 27 -10.17 -0.44 -4.57
C ILE A 27 -9.82 0.82 -3.75
N ALA A 28 -10.59 1.15 -2.71
CA ALA A 28 -10.33 2.30 -1.85
C ALA A 28 -9.04 2.13 -1.04
N VAL A 29 -8.79 0.90 -0.56
CA VAL A 29 -7.56 0.55 0.15
C VAL A 29 -6.35 0.63 -0.77
N ILE A 30 -6.43 0.02 -1.96
CA ILE A 30 -5.37 0.08 -2.98
C ILE A 30 -5.09 1.53 -3.39
N SER A 31 -6.13 2.35 -3.58
CA SER A 31 -5.97 3.77 -3.92
C SER A 31 -5.21 4.55 -2.84
N LYS A 32 -5.48 4.27 -1.55
CA LYS A 32 -4.73 4.86 -0.44
C LYS A 32 -3.29 4.38 -0.38
N LEU A 33 -3.07 3.07 -0.51
CA LEU A 33 -1.74 2.48 -0.54
C LEU A 33 -0.90 3.12 -1.65
N LYS A 34 -1.44 3.26 -2.87
CA LYS A 34 -0.74 3.91 -3.99
C LYS A 34 -0.33 5.36 -3.73
N LYS A 35 -1.00 6.08 -2.82
CA LYS A 35 -0.60 7.45 -2.41
C LYS A 35 0.48 7.46 -1.34
N GLN A 36 0.51 6.46 -0.46
CA GLN A 36 1.44 6.38 0.67
C GLN A 36 2.76 5.67 0.31
N ILE A 37 2.67 4.55 -0.41
CA ILE A 37 3.80 3.67 -0.76
C ILE A 37 4.97 4.42 -1.41
N PRO A 38 4.78 5.35 -2.38
CA PRO A 38 5.91 6.01 -3.02
C PRO A 38 6.90 6.66 -2.04
N LYS A 39 6.39 7.33 -1.00
CA LYS A 39 7.24 7.94 0.03
C LYS A 39 7.98 6.89 0.85
N GLU A 40 7.28 5.83 1.24
CA GLU A 40 7.88 4.76 2.06
C GLU A 40 8.93 3.95 1.28
N ILE A 41 8.73 3.69 -0.01
CA ILE A 41 9.75 3.12 -0.89
C ILE A 41 10.99 4.02 -0.95
N SER A 42 10.80 5.34 -1.09
CA SER A 42 11.93 6.27 -1.16
C SER A 42 12.73 6.32 0.14
N LYS A 43 12.08 6.23 1.31
CA LYS A 43 12.77 6.08 2.61
C LYS A 43 13.54 4.78 2.67
N ASN A 44 12.88 3.67 2.31
CA ASN A 44 13.50 2.35 2.39
C ASN A 44 14.72 2.24 1.46
N LEU A 45 14.67 2.81 0.26
CA LEU A 45 15.85 2.90 -0.63
C LEU A 45 16.96 3.77 -0.03
N HIS A 46 16.62 4.90 0.58
CA HIS A 46 17.60 5.76 1.26
C HIS A 46 18.31 5.01 2.40
N GLU A 47 17.56 4.34 3.26
CA GLU A 47 18.11 3.55 4.39
C GLU A 47 19.00 2.40 3.93
N LEU A 48 18.66 1.77 2.80
CA LEU A 48 19.41 0.62 2.28
C LEU A 48 20.72 1.01 1.59
N PHE A 49 20.71 2.13 0.88
CA PHE A 49 21.76 2.41 -0.09
C PHE A 49 22.58 3.67 0.21
N VAL A 50 22.02 4.65 0.92
CA VAL A 50 22.71 5.89 1.32
C VAL A 50 22.44 6.25 2.79
N PRO A 51 22.61 5.32 3.75
CA PRO A 51 22.25 5.54 5.15
C PRO A 51 23.08 6.65 5.84
N GLU A 52 24.25 6.97 5.29
CA GLU A 52 25.15 8.01 5.80
C GLU A 52 24.64 9.43 5.51
N VAL A 53 23.71 9.58 4.56
CA VAL A 53 23.08 10.87 4.23
C VAL A 53 21.83 11.01 5.09
N ASP A 54 21.55 12.20 5.63
CA ASP A 54 20.28 12.41 6.34
C ASP A 54 19.08 12.35 5.37
N TYR A 55 17.95 11.79 5.81
CA TYR A 55 16.78 11.62 4.95
C TYR A 55 16.20 12.96 4.51
N GLU A 56 16.22 14.00 5.36
CA GLU A 56 15.71 15.32 4.97
C GLU A 56 16.59 15.95 3.87
N GLU A 57 17.90 15.76 3.95
CA GLU A 57 18.84 16.20 2.92
C GLU A 57 18.61 15.44 1.60
N PHE A 58 18.42 14.12 1.68
CA PHE A 58 18.10 13.29 0.52
C PHE A 58 16.78 13.71 -0.14
N GLU A 59 15.72 13.91 0.66
CA GLU A 59 14.42 14.41 0.18
C GLU A 59 14.56 15.78 -0.50
N LYS A 60 15.36 16.69 0.07
CA LYS A 60 15.61 18.01 -0.51
C LYS A 60 16.30 17.90 -1.87
N LYS A 61 17.32 17.04 -2.00
CA LYS A 61 18.01 16.79 -3.29
C LYS A 61 17.05 16.22 -4.34
N LEU A 62 16.16 15.30 -3.94
CA LEU A 62 15.12 14.80 -4.85
C LEU A 62 14.21 15.94 -5.34
N LYS A 63 13.77 16.83 -4.45
CA LYS A 63 12.95 17.99 -4.83
C LYS A 63 13.69 18.98 -5.73
N GLU A 64 14.99 19.15 -5.54
CA GLU A 64 15.80 20.02 -6.41
C GLU A 64 15.95 19.46 -7.82
N ILE A 65 16.16 18.14 -7.94
CA ILE A 65 16.34 17.46 -9.25
C ILE A 65 15.00 17.31 -9.98
N TYR A 66 13.96 16.89 -9.25
CA TYR A 66 12.68 16.49 -9.83
C TYR A 66 11.59 17.57 -9.69
N GLY A 67 11.85 18.69 -9.01
CA GLY A 67 10.88 19.75 -8.72
C GLY A 67 10.03 19.48 -7.47
N GLU A 68 8.97 20.27 -7.27
CA GLU A 68 7.98 20.03 -6.19
C GLU A 68 7.20 18.70 -6.35
N THR A 69 7.39 18.03 -7.48
CA THR A 69 6.72 16.80 -7.85
C THR A 69 6.95 15.72 -6.79
N ILE A 70 5.85 15.05 -6.44
CA ILE A 70 5.68 14.25 -5.24
C ILE A 70 6.39 12.91 -5.47
N TYR A 71 6.73 12.17 -4.41
CA TYR A 71 7.33 10.83 -4.50
C TYR A 71 6.69 9.90 -5.54
N SER A 72 5.39 10.04 -5.82
CA SER A 72 4.66 9.29 -6.85
C SER A 72 5.16 9.52 -8.28
N ASP A 73 5.87 10.61 -8.53
CA ASP A 73 6.41 10.97 -9.84
C ASP A 73 7.79 10.33 -10.06
N ILE A 74 8.51 10.04 -8.98
CA ILE A 74 9.82 9.39 -9.00
C ILE A 74 9.69 7.86 -8.80
N VAL A 75 8.77 7.45 -7.93
CA VAL A 75 8.39 6.06 -7.66
C VAL A 75 7.03 5.77 -8.28
N LYS A 76 7.04 4.98 -9.36
CA LYS A 76 5.82 4.50 -10.02
C LYS A 76 5.42 3.14 -9.45
N ILE A 77 4.20 3.02 -8.94
CA ILE A 77 3.64 1.73 -8.50
C ILE A 77 3.03 1.01 -9.70
N ASP A 78 3.75 0.00 -10.22
CA ASP A 78 3.33 -0.77 -11.38
C ASP A 78 2.21 -1.76 -11.00
N SER A 79 2.35 -2.45 -9.86
CA SER A 79 1.29 -3.34 -9.35
C SER A 79 1.37 -3.54 -7.84
N ILE A 80 0.22 -3.86 -7.26
CA ILE A 80 0.09 -4.40 -5.90
C ILE A 80 -0.66 -5.73 -6.04
N SER A 81 -0.08 -6.82 -5.57
CA SER A 81 -0.57 -8.18 -5.79
C SER A 81 -0.30 -9.10 -4.60
N ASN A 82 -0.67 -10.38 -4.72
CA ASN A 82 -0.40 -11.42 -3.72
C ASN A 82 -0.90 -11.06 -2.31
N PHE A 83 -2.11 -10.50 -2.25
CA PHE A 83 -2.75 -10.12 -1.00
C PHE A 83 -2.94 -11.34 -0.10
N SER A 84 -2.61 -11.19 1.16
CA SER A 84 -2.86 -12.18 2.21
C SER A 84 -3.27 -11.49 3.50
N ILE A 85 -3.89 -12.27 4.39
CA ILE A 85 -4.25 -11.82 5.73
C ILE A 85 -3.32 -12.50 6.71
N ILE A 86 -2.70 -11.72 7.57
CA ILE A 86 -1.90 -12.21 8.69
C ILE A 86 -2.48 -11.59 9.95
N LEU A 87 -3.12 -12.42 10.78
CA LEU A 87 -3.86 -11.99 11.97
C LEU A 87 -4.92 -10.94 11.63
N ASP A 88 -4.78 -9.72 12.16
CA ASP A 88 -5.67 -8.58 11.94
C ASP A 88 -5.17 -7.61 10.86
N SER A 89 -4.08 -7.99 10.18
CA SER A 89 -3.36 -7.17 9.22
C SER A 89 -3.34 -7.82 7.83
N CYS A 90 -3.03 -7.01 6.83
CA CYS A 90 -2.91 -7.41 5.44
C CYS A 90 -1.44 -7.40 5.04
N MET A 91 -1.07 -8.31 4.14
CA MET A 91 0.19 -8.25 3.42
C MET A 91 -0.05 -8.23 1.93
N ALA A 92 0.85 -7.59 1.18
CA ALA A 92 0.86 -7.61 -0.27
C ALA A 92 2.29 -7.49 -0.80
N MET A 93 2.43 -7.76 -2.09
CA MET A 93 3.66 -7.55 -2.85
C MET A 93 3.49 -6.30 -3.72
N ILE A 94 4.52 -5.47 -3.77
CA ILE A 94 4.54 -4.25 -4.58
C ILE A 94 5.65 -4.39 -5.62
N ASN A 95 5.27 -4.31 -6.89
CA ASN A 95 6.23 -4.02 -7.95
C ASN A 95 6.19 -2.51 -8.21
N ALA A 96 7.35 -1.87 -8.12
CA ALA A 96 7.49 -0.46 -8.41
C ALA A 96 8.75 -0.19 -9.21
N THR A 97 8.73 0.95 -9.91
CA THR A 97 9.85 1.47 -10.68
C THR A 97 10.30 2.79 -10.06
N PHE A 98 11.58 2.91 -9.72
CA PHE A 98 12.23 4.15 -9.30
C PHE A 98 13.30 4.51 -10.33
N GLN A 99 13.16 5.66 -10.99
CA GLN A 99 14.09 6.11 -12.04
C GLN A 99 14.46 5.00 -13.06
N GLU A 100 13.43 4.38 -13.65
CA GLU A 100 13.57 3.28 -14.62
C GLU A 100 14.10 1.94 -14.06
N LYS A 101 14.51 1.88 -12.78
CA LYS A 101 14.92 0.65 -12.10
C LYS A 101 13.74 0.00 -11.40
N LYS A 102 13.58 -1.31 -11.61
CA LYS A 102 12.48 -2.07 -11.02
C LYS A 102 12.88 -2.62 -9.67
N GLY A 103 11.92 -2.68 -8.76
CA GLY A 103 12.05 -3.38 -7.50
C GLY A 103 10.78 -4.08 -7.07
N LEU A 104 10.97 -4.97 -6.11
CA LEU A 104 9.95 -5.74 -5.44
C LEU A 104 10.04 -5.48 -3.94
N TRP A 105 8.92 -5.09 -3.36
CA TRP A 105 8.76 -4.89 -1.92
C TRP A 105 7.65 -5.77 -1.37
N SER A 106 7.80 -6.19 -0.11
CA SER A 106 6.68 -6.65 0.69
C SER A 106 6.12 -5.47 1.48
N ILE A 107 4.81 -5.41 1.64
CA ILE A 107 4.15 -4.43 2.51
C ILE A 107 3.24 -5.14 3.49
N ALA A 108 3.29 -4.71 4.75
CA ALA A 108 2.31 -5.04 5.77
C ALA A 108 1.51 -3.78 6.13
N TYR A 109 0.19 -3.90 6.22
CA TYR A 109 -0.69 -2.77 6.48
C TYR A 109 -1.96 -3.17 7.25
N LYS A 110 -2.48 -2.25 8.06
CA LYS A 110 -3.72 -2.40 8.79
C LYS A 110 -4.85 -1.63 8.12
N VAL A 111 -6.00 -2.28 7.99
CA VAL A 111 -7.24 -1.64 7.51
C VAL A 111 -8.21 -1.56 8.69
N SER A 112 -8.28 -0.40 9.34
CA SER A 112 -9.27 -0.14 10.40
C SER A 112 -10.66 0.10 9.80
N ASN A 113 -10.71 0.81 8.67
CA ASN A 113 -11.87 0.96 7.80
C ASN A 113 -11.40 1.40 6.40
N LEU A 114 -12.29 1.51 5.40
CA LEU A 114 -11.93 1.90 4.03
C LEU A 114 -11.20 3.26 3.94
N ASN A 115 -11.41 4.14 4.93
CA ASN A 115 -10.78 5.44 5.03
C ASN A 115 -9.52 5.47 5.90
N GLN A 116 -9.20 4.39 6.60
CA GLN A 116 -8.09 4.33 7.53
C GLN A 116 -7.25 3.09 7.23
N VAL A 117 -6.23 3.34 6.41
CA VAL A 117 -5.21 2.37 5.99
C VAL A 117 -3.87 2.89 6.47
N GLU A 118 -3.22 2.07 7.29
CA GLU A 118 -1.94 2.37 7.93
C GLU A 118 -0.90 1.36 7.44
N ILE A 119 0.21 1.85 6.88
CA ILE A 119 1.36 1.00 6.55
C ILE A 119 2.09 0.71 7.86
N ILE A 120 2.24 -0.58 8.18
CA ILE A 120 2.96 -1.05 9.35
C ILE A 120 4.44 -1.19 9.01
N ASP A 121 4.73 -1.79 7.85
CA ASP A 121 6.08 -2.06 7.38
C ASP A 121 6.13 -2.12 5.84
N ILE A 122 7.27 -1.72 5.29
CA ILE A 122 7.62 -1.97 3.89
C ILE A 122 9.08 -2.46 3.83
N THR A 123 9.27 -3.61 3.21
CA THR A 123 10.57 -4.27 3.15
C THR A 123 10.96 -4.50 1.70
N TYR A 124 12.10 -3.97 1.27
CA TYR A 124 12.71 -4.31 -0.01
C TYR A 124 13.12 -5.79 -0.03
N LEU A 125 12.79 -6.47 -1.12
CA LEU A 125 13.10 -7.89 -1.29
C LEU A 125 14.17 -8.11 -2.36
N ASN A 126 14.02 -7.47 -3.51
CA ASN A 126 14.94 -7.60 -4.66
C ASN A 126 14.64 -6.53 -5.72
N GLY A 127 15.58 -6.29 -6.64
CA GLY A 127 15.44 -5.32 -7.72
C GLY A 127 16.76 -4.94 -8.39
N ASP A 128 16.66 -4.06 -9.37
CA ASP A 128 17.75 -3.64 -10.25
C ASP A 128 18.54 -2.45 -9.67
N PHE A 129 18.78 -2.45 -8.36
CA PHE A 129 19.42 -1.34 -7.63
C PHE A 129 20.90 -1.55 -7.32
N ASN A 130 21.43 -2.76 -7.56
CA ASN A 130 22.78 -3.20 -7.16
C ASN A 130 23.96 -2.47 -7.84
N GLU A 131 23.73 -1.48 -8.70
CA GLU A 131 24.79 -0.85 -9.51
C GLU A 131 25.00 0.65 -9.26
N TYR A 132 24.21 1.33 -8.41
CA TYR A 132 24.13 2.80 -8.43
C TYR A 132 24.20 3.53 -7.09
N PHE A 133 24.60 2.87 -6.01
CA PHE A 133 24.90 3.53 -4.75
C PHE A 133 26.26 3.12 -4.21
#